data_AF-A0AAU7QL74-F1
#
_entry.id   AF-A0AAU7QL74-F1
#
_cell.length_a   1.000
_cell.length_b   1.000
_cell.length_c   1.000
_cell.angle_alpha   90.00
_cell.angle_beta   90.00
_cell.angle_gamma   90.00
#
_symmetry.space_group_name_H-M   'P 1'
#
loop_
_entity.id
_entity.type
_entity.pdbx_description
1 polymer ?
#
loop_
_entity_poly.entity_id
_entity_poly.type
_entity_poly.pdbx_seq_one_letter_code
_entity_poly.pdbx_strand_id
1 'polypeptide(L)'
;MICQEIIRGIVTLLVGLAIAWIGLLIYFRQKEYELVKQRYLENSVDLISAEIETLAGAFGHNWARCLHILKEFRDSEDKFDQSQLALGFVDVSGSKFQRPAHHRLRTLVQTDTFWEVYQLALSFYHSANSVIEREIPHTLRAKMTGDLTNAPYAGIVDRALDELKKLDAESQKFAELLGALQSVASELEQENLSFKDVRTFSKRRAIVASARALKDRFASELSSRV
;
A
#
# COMPACT_ATOMS: atom_id res chain seq x y z
N MET A 1 35.77 -50.01 -38.13
CA MET A 1 36.02 -48.56 -37.98
C MET A 1 34.85 -47.71 -38.46
N ILE A 2 34.33 -47.88 -39.70
CA ILE A 2 33.23 -47.04 -40.24
C ILE A 2 31.95 -47.08 -39.36
N CYS A 3 31.51 -48.24 -38.87
CA CYS A 3 30.34 -48.33 -37.98
C CYS A 3 30.51 -47.60 -36.64
N GLN A 4 31.72 -47.53 -36.08
CA GLN A 4 31.96 -46.85 -34.80
C GLN A 4 31.86 -45.32 -34.95
N GLU A 5 32.34 -44.79 -36.07
CA GLU A 5 32.25 -43.35 -36.36
C GLU A 5 30.81 -42.91 -36.66
N ILE A 6 30.01 -43.74 -37.35
CA ILE A 6 28.58 -43.48 -37.57
C ILE A 6 27.82 -43.47 -36.24
N ILE A 7 28.09 -44.43 -35.35
CA ILE A 7 27.45 -44.49 -34.02
C ILE A 7 27.82 -43.25 -33.19
N ARG A 8 29.10 -42.84 -33.20
CA ARG A 8 29.54 -41.60 -32.51
C ARG A 8 28.85 -40.35 -33.06
N GLY A 9 28.69 -40.24 -34.39
CA GLY A 9 27.98 -39.13 -35.01
C GLY A 9 26.51 -39.06 -34.59
N ILE A 10 25.80 -40.20 -34.59
CA ILE A 10 24.40 -40.29 -34.16
C ILE A 10 24.26 -39.93 -32.67
N VAL A 11 25.12 -40.48 -31.81
CA VAL A 11 25.10 -40.17 -30.37
C VAL A 11 25.36 -38.68 -30.12
N THR A 12 26.32 -38.07 -30.84
CA THR A 12 26.62 -36.63 -30.72
C THR A 12 25.42 -35.78 -31.14
N LEU A 13 24.72 -36.15 -32.22
CA LEU A 13 23.49 -35.47 -32.63
C LEU A 13 22.36 -35.63 -31.60
N LEU A 14 22.17 -36.83 -31.06
CA LEU A 14 21.16 -37.09 -30.02
C LEU A 14 21.45 -36.30 -28.74
N VAL A 15 22.71 -36.25 -28.31
CA VAL A 15 23.13 -35.44 -27.16
C VAL A 15 22.91 -33.95 -27.43
N GLY A 16 23.28 -33.46 -28.61
CA GLY A 16 23.02 -32.07 -29.02
C GLY A 16 21.54 -31.71 -29.01
N LEU A 17 20.68 -32.60 -29.54
CA LEU A 17 19.22 -32.44 -29.52
C LEU A 17 18.68 -32.47 -28.08
N ALA A 18 19.16 -33.38 -27.23
CA ALA A 18 18.74 -33.46 -25.83
C ALA A 18 19.10 -32.20 -25.05
N ILE A 19 20.33 -31.67 -25.24
CA ILE A 19 20.77 -30.42 -24.62
C ILE A 19 19.90 -29.25 -25.10
N ALA A 20 19.66 -29.14 -26.41
CA ALA A 20 18.80 -28.10 -26.97
C ALA A 20 17.37 -28.16 -26.41
N TRP A 21 16.82 -29.37 -26.28
CA TRP A 21 15.47 -29.58 -25.75
C TRP A 21 15.38 -29.23 -24.25
N ILE A 22 16.36 -29.65 -23.45
CA ILE A 22 16.46 -29.28 -22.03
C ILE A 22 16.60 -27.76 -21.87
N GLY A 23 17.46 -27.13 -22.68
CA GLY A 23 17.64 -25.67 -22.67
C GLY A 23 16.36 -24.92 -22.99
N LEU A 24 15.60 -25.41 -23.98
CA LEU A 24 14.30 -24.85 -24.36
C LEU A 24 13.26 -25.01 -23.24
N LEU A 25 13.21 -26.16 -22.57
CA LEU A 25 12.32 -26.38 -21.42
C LEU A 25 12.65 -25.45 -20.24
N ILE A 26 13.93 -25.31 -19.90
CA ILE A 26 14.39 -24.41 -18.83
C ILE A 26 14.05 -22.95 -19.19
N TYR A 27 14.30 -22.54 -20.44
CA TYR A 27 13.99 -21.20 -20.91
C TYR A 27 12.49 -20.87 -20.81
N PHE A 28 11.61 -21.77 -21.25
CA PHE A 28 10.17 -21.53 -21.15
C PHE A 28 9.68 -21.47 -19.70
N ARG A 29 10.22 -22.33 -18.83
CA ARG A 29 9.88 -22.31 -17.40
C ARG A 29 10.34 -21.01 -16.73
N GLN A 30 11.55 -20.54 -17.05
CA GLN A 30 12.04 -19.25 -16.53
C GLN A 30 11.19 -18.10 -17.05
N LYS A 31 10.88 -18.08 -18.35
CA LYS A 31 10.03 -17.05 -18.94
C LYS A 31 8.62 -17.02 -18.32
N GLU A 32 8.06 -18.18 -18.01
CA GLU A 32 6.78 -18.28 -17.32
C GLU A 32 6.84 -17.66 -15.93
N TYR A 33 7.88 -18.00 -15.15
CA TYR A 33 8.10 -17.42 -13.83
C TYR A 33 8.21 -15.89 -13.87
N GLU A 34 9.02 -15.34 -14.78
CA GLU A 34 9.17 -13.89 -14.94
C GLU A 34 7.84 -13.21 -15.28
N LEU A 35 7.03 -13.83 -16.14
CA LEU A 35 5.70 -13.32 -16.48
C LEU A 35 4.74 -13.34 -15.28
N VAL A 36 4.79 -14.37 -14.44
CA VAL A 36 4.00 -14.44 -13.20
C VAL A 36 4.44 -13.34 -12.24
N LYS A 37 5.74 -13.18 -12.01
CA LYS A 37 6.31 -12.14 -11.15
C LYS A 37 5.91 -10.74 -11.65
N GLN A 38 6.17 -10.43 -12.91
CA GLN A 38 5.80 -9.15 -13.50
C GLN A 38 4.30 -8.87 -13.36
N ARG A 39 3.44 -9.88 -13.56
CA ARG A 39 1.98 -9.70 -13.52
C ARG A 39 1.43 -9.49 -12.11
N TYR A 40 1.87 -10.30 -11.14
CA TYR A 40 1.25 -10.38 -9.81
C TYR A 40 2.04 -9.67 -8.71
N LEU A 41 3.36 -9.59 -8.82
CA LEU A 41 4.19 -8.83 -7.89
C LEU A 41 4.21 -7.37 -8.34
N GLU A 42 4.94 -7.08 -9.42
CA GLU A 42 5.22 -5.71 -9.86
C GLU A 42 3.95 -4.97 -10.25
N ASN A 43 3.13 -5.55 -11.13
CA ASN A 43 1.90 -4.90 -11.61
C ASN A 43 0.67 -5.18 -10.74
N SER A 44 0.85 -5.60 -9.49
CA SER A 44 -0.25 -5.80 -8.55
C SER A 44 0.13 -5.48 -7.11
N VAL A 45 0.84 -6.36 -6.41
CA VAL A 45 1.15 -6.18 -4.98
C VAL A 45 1.98 -4.92 -4.75
N ASP A 46 3.00 -4.68 -5.55
CA ASP A 46 3.91 -3.54 -5.38
C ASP A 46 3.20 -2.22 -5.69
N LEU A 47 2.37 -2.20 -6.75
CA LEU A 47 1.57 -1.01 -7.08
C LEU A 47 0.60 -0.63 -5.96
N ILE A 48 -0.06 -1.61 -5.34
CA ILE A 48 -1.00 -1.35 -4.24
C ILE A 48 -0.23 -0.87 -3.00
N SER A 49 0.89 -1.53 -2.68
CA SER A 49 1.73 -1.17 -1.54
C SER A 49 2.29 0.25 -1.69
N ALA A 50 2.84 0.58 -2.85
CA ALA A 50 3.38 1.91 -3.14
C ALA A 50 2.32 3.02 -3.05
N GLU A 51 1.07 2.75 -3.46
CA GLU A 51 -0.02 3.72 -3.31
C GLU A 51 -0.36 3.97 -1.83
N ILE A 52 -0.47 2.91 -1.01
CA ILE A 52 -0.71 3.06 0.43
C ILE A 52 0.45 3.80 1.11
N GLU A 53 1.70 3.46 0.78
CA GLU A 53 2.88 4.14 1.32
C GLU A 53 2.91 5.62 0.94
N THR A 54 2.55 5.96 -0.30
CA THR A 54 2.45 7.35 -0.75
C THR A 54 1.42 8.12 0.07
N LEU A 55 0.25 7.52 0.32
CA LEU A 55 -0.81 8.15 1.11
C LEU A 55 -0.44 8.30 2.59
N ALA A 56 0.17 7.26 3.17
CA ALA A 56 0.68 7.31 4.54
C ALA A 56 1.79 8.35 4.69
N GLY A 57 2.68 8.47 3.69
CA GLY A 57 3.73 9.48 3.65
C GLY A 57 3.17 10.91 3.57
N ALA A 58 2.18 11.15 2.70
CA ALA A 58 1.50 12.44 2.61
C ALA A 58 0.82 12.80 3.93
N PHE A 59 0.10 11.85 4.54
CA PHE A 59 -0.51 12.02 5.87
C PHE A 59 0.53 12.39 6.93
N GLY A 60 1.64 11.63 7.03
CA GLY A 60 2.69 11.89 8.03
C GLY A 60 3.32 13.27 7.86
N HIS A 61 3.58 13.69 6.61
CA HIS A 61 4.09 15.03 6.32
C HIS A 61 3.10 16.12 6.73
N ASN A 62 1.85 15.98 6.34
CA ASN A 62 0.80 16.96 6.64
C ASN A 62 0.49 17.05 8.13
N TRP A 63 0.49 15.91 8.83
CA TRP A 63 0.35 15.83 10.28
C TRP A 63 1.47 16.60 10.99
N ALA A 64 2.72 16.38 10.60
CA ALA A 64 3.87 17.09 11.15
C ALA A 64 3.81 18.60 10.87
N ARG A 65 3.42 18.98 9.65
CA ARG A 65 3.22 20.40 9.29
C ARG A 65 2.13 21.05 10.15
N CYS A 66 1.02 20.37 10.36
CA CYS A 66 -0.08 20.87 11.17
C CYS A 66 0.33 21.07 12.63
N LEU A 67 1.11 20.14 13.21
CA LEU A 67 1.69 20.33 14.54
C LEU A 67 2.59 21.56 14.63
N HIS A 68 3.41 21.81 13.61
CA HIS A 68 4.26 23.00 13.56
C HIS A 68 3.42 24.28 13.58
N ILE A 69 2.39 24.33 12.73
CA ILE A 69 1.44 25.45 12.65
C ILE A 69 0.78 25.67 14.00
N LEU A 70 0.28 24.61 14.65
CA LEU A 70 -0.39 24.71 15.95
C LEU A 70 0.55 25.24 17.04
N LYS A 71 1.82 24.82 17.03
CA LYS A 71 2.84 25.32 17.94
C LYS A 71 3.10 26.81 17.71
N GLU A 72 3.35 27.22 16.48
CA GLU A 72 3.59 28.63 16.14
C GLU A 72 2.39 29.52 16.45
N PHE A 73 1.17 29.02 16.19
CA PHE A 73 -0.07 29.72 16.49
C PHE A 73 -0.26 29.93 17.99
N ARG A 74 0.07 28.93 18.81
CA ARG A 74 0.07 29.05 20.27
C ARG A 74 1.13 30.04 20.77
N ASP A 75 2.34 29.98 20.21
CA ASP A 75 3.47 30.74 20.72
C ASP A 75 3.44 32.21 20.26
N SER A 76 2.84 32.49 19.10
CA SER A 76 2.80 33.83 18.48
C SER A 76 1.46 34.55 18.64
N GLU A 77 0.39 33.82 18.96
CA GLU A 77 -0.99 34.32 19.13
C GLU A 77 -1.38 35.32 18.03
N ASP A 78 -1.66 36.57 18.38
CA ASP A 78 -2.10 37.63 17.45
C ASP A 78 -1.05 38.00 16.38
N LYS A 79 0.23 37.65 16.59
CA LYS A 79 1.33 37.93 15.64
C LYS A 79 1.56 36.79 14.65
N PHE A 80 0.76 35.72 14.72
CA PHE A 80 0.89 34.59 13.81
C PHE A 80 0.65 35.01 12.34
N ASP A 81 1.47 34.51 11.44
CA ASP A 81 1.35 34.80 10.01
C ASP A 81 0.31 33.87 9.35
N GLN A 82 -0.82 34.44 8.92
CA GLN A 82 -1.90 33.70 8.26
C GLN A 82 -1.48 32.96 7.00
N SER A 83 -0.45 33.44 6.30
CA SER A 83 0.04 32.81 5.07
C SER A 83 0.51 31.37 5.31
N GLN A 84 1.01 31.09 6.52
CA GLN A 84 1.49 29.77 6.92
C GLN A 84 0.41 28.69 6.89
N LEU A 85 -0.87 29.06 6.99
CA LEU A 85 -2.01 28.13 7.02
C LEU A 85 -2.35 27.52 5.65
N ALA A 86 -1.68 27.96 4.58
CA ALA A 86 -1.86 27.43 3.23
C ALA A 86 -0.56 26.81 2.67
N LEU A 87 0.57 26.95 3.37
CA LEU A 87 1.89 26.59 2.87
C LEU A 87 2.39 25.26 3.45
N GLY A 88 3.05 24.49 2.58
CA GLY A 88 3.83 23.32 2.97
C GLY A 88 3.04 22.02 3.14
N PHE A 89 1.74 22.01 2.86
CA PHE A 89 0.96 20.77 2.76
C PHE A 89 1.22 20.07 1.42
N VAL A 90 1.23 18.74 1.45
CA VAL A 90 1.39 17.86 0.28
C VAL A 90 0.02 17.38 -0.16
N ASP A 91 -0.31 17.64 -1.42
CA ASP A 91 -1.59 17.21 -1.98
C ASP A 91 -1.69 15.68 -2.01
N VAL A 92 -2.81 15.18 -1.50
CA VAL A 92 -3.14 13.76 -1.57
C VAL A 92 -3.72 13.49 -2.95
N SER A 93 -2.83 13.17 -3.90
CA SER A 93 -3.24 12.87 -5.28
C SER A 93 -4.39 11.86 -5.30
N GLY A 94 -5.41 12.11 -6.11
CA GLY A 94 -6.58 11.23 -6.21
C GLY A 94 -6.18 9.78 -6.49
N SER A 95 -6.67 8.86 -5.65
CA SER A 95 -6.39 7.43 -5.82
C SER A 95 -6.76 6.97 -7.22
N LYS A 96 -5.85 6.24 -7.86
CA LYS A 96 -6.13 5.62 -9.17
C LYS A 96 -7.01 4.37 -9.02
N PHE A 97 -7.34 3.99 -7.78
CA PHE A 97 -8.08 2.78 -7.37
C PHE A 97 -7.51 1.46 -7.91
N GLN A 98 -6.37 1.53 -8.62
CA GLN A 98 -5.61 0.48 -9.30
C GLN A 98 -6.41 -0.81 -9.58
N ARG A 99 -7.60 -0.69 -10.19
CA ARG A 99 -8.56 -1.81 -10.28
C ARG A 99 -7.95 -3.09 -10.90
N PRO A 100 -7.11 -2.99 -11.96
CA PRO A 100 -6.45 -4.17 -12.52
C PRO A 100 -5.49 -4.85 -11.53
N ALA A 101 -4.77 -4.07 -10.71
CA ALA A 101 -3.89 -4.59 -9.67
C ALA A 101 -4.71 -5.36 -8.62
N HIS A 102 -5.78 -4.76 -8.09
CA HIS A 102 -6.61 -5.43 -7.10
C HIS A 102 -7.30 -6.68 -7.63
N HIS A 103 -7.75 -6.70 -8.89
CA HIS A 103 -8.29 -7.91 -9.50
C HIS A 103 -7.24 -9.03 -9.58
N ARG A 104 -5.98 -8.70 -9.90
CA ARG A 104 -4.87 -9.67 -9.93
C ARG A 104 -4.56 -10.18 -8.53
N LEU A 105 -4.48 -9.30 -7.54
CA LEU A 105 -4.29 -9.68 -6.14
C LEU A 105 -5.42 -10.61 -5.68
N ARG A 106 -6.68 -10.25 -5.90
CA ARG A 106 -7.85 -11.10 -5.59
C ARG A 106 -7.75 -12.48 -6.26
N THR A 107 -7.27 -12.55 -7.50
CA THR A 107 -7.06 -13.84 -8.19
C THR A 107 -6.02 -14.70 -7.47
N LEU A 108 -4.97 -14.07 -6.93
CA LEU A 108 -3.88 -14.71 -6.22
C LEU A 108 -4.29 -15.19 -4.82
N VAL A 109 -4.93 -14.32 -4.03
CA VAL A 109 -5.27 -14.58 -2.62
C VAL A 109 -6.67 -15.17 -2.42
N GLN A 110 -7.54 -15.11 -3.43
CA GLN A 110 -8.91 -15.63 -3.42
C GLN A 110 -9.78 -15.07 -2.28
N THR A 111 -9.54 -13.81 -1.90
CA THR A 111 -10.34 -13.07 -0.92
C THR A 111 -10.45 -11.60 -1.32
N ASP A 112 -11.57 -10.96 -0.96
CA ASP A 112 -11.79 -9.52 -1.16
C ASP A 112 -11.27 -8.67 0.02
N THR A 113 -10.83 -9.29 1.12
CA THR A 113 -10.39 -8.60 2.35
C THR A 113 -9.32 -7.53 2.08
N PHE A 114 -8.34 -7.82 1.23
CA PHE A 114 -7.29 -6.83 0.90
C PHE A 114 -7.85 -5.59 0.20
N TRP A 115 -8.84 -5.77 -0.68
CA TRP A 115 -9.49 -4.66 -1.37
C TRP A 115 -10.33 -3.84 -0.40
N GLU A 116 -11.09 -4.49 0.47
CA GLU A 116 -11.94 -3.82 1.45
C GLU A 116 -11.10 -2.98 2.44
N VAL A 117 -10.03 -3.57 3.00
CA VAL A 117 -9.13 -2.86 3.92
C VAL A 117 -8.36 -1.75 3.20
N TYR A 118 -7.96 -1.95 1.95
CA TYR A 118 -7.39 -0.88 1.13
C TYR A 118 -8.36 0.30 0.95
N GLN A 119 -9.63 0.03 0.65
CA GLN A 119 -10.64 1.10 0.53
C GLN A 119 -10.86 1.83 1.86
N LEU A 120 -10.80 1.13 2.99
CA LEU A 120 -10.84 1.74 4.31
C LEU A 120 -9.63 2.66 4.52
N ALA A 121 -8.42 2.21 4.17
CA ALA A 121 -7.21 3.01 4.27
C ALA A 121 -7.29 4.27 3.40
N LEU A 122 -7.70 4.14 2.12
CA LEU A 122 -7.91 5.27 1.23
C LEU A 122 -8.87 6.31 1.83
N SER A 123 -10.05 5.84 2.26
CA SER A 123 -11.08 6.71 2.81
C SER A 123 -10.57 7.43 4.05
N PHE A 124 -9.88 6.70 4.94
CA PHE A 124 -9.28 7.28 6.14
C PHE A 124 -8.26 8.36 5.80
N TYR A 125 -7.26 8.06 4.94
CA TYR A 125 -6.20 9.03 4.64
C TYR A 125 -6.72 10.27 3.92
N HIS A 126 -7.71 10.14 3.04
CA HIS A 126 -8.35 11.30 2.42
C HIS A 126 -9.12 12.15 3.45
N SER A 127 -9.92 11.53 4.31
CA SER A 127 -10.66 12.25 5.35
C SER A 127 -9.72 12.91 6.37
N ALA A 128 -8.70 12.19 6.83
CA ALA A 128 -7.72 12.69 7.78
C ALA A 128 -6.93 13.89 7.21
N ASN A 129 -6.47 13.80 5.96
CA ASN A 129 -5.80 14.94 5.32
C ASN A 129 -6.73 16.13 5.10
N SER A 130 -8.02 15.91 4.80
CA SER A 130 -9.00 17.01 4.75
C SER A 130 -9.12 17.74 6.09
N VAL A 131 -9.16 17.00 7.21
CA VAL A 131 -9.17 17.60 8.55
C VAL A 131 -7.90 18.43 8.79
N ILE A 132 -6.75 17.86 8.44
CA ILE A 132 -5.42 18.44 8.67
C ILE A 132 -5.17 19.69 7.83
N GLU A 133 -5.52 19.67 6.54
CA GLU A 133 -5.22 20.73 5.57
C GLU A 133 -6.30 21.82 5.54
N ARG A 134 -7.54 21.47 5.89
CA ARG A 134 -8.69 22.37 5.72
C ARG A 134 -9.34 22.72 7.05
N GLU A 135 -9.83 21.73 7.79
CA GLU A 135 -10.69 22.00 8.95
C GLU A 135 -9.93 22.65 10.11
N ILE A 136 -8.76 22.12 10.46
CA ILE A 136 -7.92 22.72 11.50
C ILE A 136 -7.46 24.12 11.06
N PRO A 137 -6.82 24.33 9.90
CA PRO A 137 -6.43 25.66 9.45
C PRO A 137 -7.59 26.65 9.34
N HIS A 138 -8.78 26.21 8.91
CA HIS A 138 -9.97 27.05 8.86
C HIS A 138 -10.39 27.52 10.26
N THR A 139 -10.34 26.63 11.26
CA THR A 139 -10.64 26.97 12.66
C THR A 139 -9.66 28.02 13.20
N LEU A 140 -8.37 27.92 12.86
CA LEU A 140 -7.37 28.91 13.24
C LEU A 140 -7.65 30.27 12.56
N ARG A 141 -7.98 30.28 11.26
CA ARG A 141 -8.38 31.51 10.55
C ARG A 141 -9.58 32.19 11.19
N ALA A 142 -10.62 31.44 11.52
CA ALA A 142 -11.83 31.95 12.18
C ALA A 142 -11.53 32.61 13.54
N LYS A 143 -10.51 32.13 14.26
CA LYS A 143 -10.04 32.80 15.48
C LYS A 143 -9.38 34.15 15.18
N MET A 144 -8.55 34.21 14.14
CA MET A 144 -7.84 35.43 13.76
C MET A 144 -8.72 36.50 13.11
N THR A 145 -9.79 36.10 12.41
CA THR A 145 -10.77 37.03 11.81
C THR A 145 -11.78 37.59 12.80
N GLY A 146 -11.80 37.07 14.04
CA GLY A 146 -12.67 37.54 15.12
C GLY A 146 -13.97 36.75 15.27
N ASP A 147 -14.24 35.77 14.40
CA ASP A 147 -15.45 34.91 14.46
C ASP A 147 -15.47 34.04 15.73
N LEU A 148 -14.30 33.75 16.31
CA LEU A 148 -14.13 33.01 17.57
C LEU A 148 -13.46 33.86 18.66
N THR A 149 -13.89 35.11 18.82
CA THR A 149 -13.29 36.11 19.73
C THR A 149 -13.16 35.63 21.19
N ASN A 150 -14.14 34.88 21.71
CA ASN A 150 -14.17 34.44 23.11
C ASN A 150 -13.41 33.13 23.41
N ALA A 151 -12.98 32.38 22.40
CA ALA A 151 -12.28 31.11 22.64
C ALA A 151 -10.78 31.35 22.92
N PRO A 152 -10.20 30.83 24.01
CA PRO A 152 -8.76 30.99 24.26
C PRO A 152 -7.94 30.25 23.21
N TYR A 153 -6.81 30.84 22.79
CA TYR A 153 -5.88 30.25 21.82
C TYR A 153 -5.47 28.82 22.21
N ALA A 154 -5.09 28.63 23.48
CA ALA A 154 -4.73 27.32 24.03
C ALA A 154 -5.87 26.28 23.86
N GLY A 155 -7.12 26.64 24.13
CA GLY A 155 -8.24 25.71 24.02
C GLY A 155 -8.62 25.34 22.58
N ILE A 156 -8.23 26.15 21.58
CA ILE A 156 -8.35 25.76 20.17
C ILE A 156 -7.22 24.79 19.80
N VAL A 157 -5.99 25.11 20.22
CA VAL A 157 -4.81 24.29 19.97
C VAL A 157 -4.94 22.92 20.62
N ASP A 158 -5.39 22.83 21.87
CA ASP A 158 -5.54 21.56 22.59
C ASP A 158 -6.54 20.63 21.90
N ARG A 159 -7.68 21.18 21.44
CA ARG A 159 -8.66 20.40 20.66
C ARG A 159 -8.10 19.88 19.34
N ALA A 160 -7.35 20.72 18.63
CA ALA A 160 -6.70 20.30 17.39
C ALA A 160 -5.62 19.23 17.65
N LEU A 161 -4.83 19.37 18.72
CA LEU A 161 -3.83 18.39 19.13
C LEU A 161 -4.47 17.04 19.50
N ASP A 162 -5.58 17.06 20.23
CA ASP A 162 -6.29 15.83 20.58
C ASP A 162 -6.87 15.13 19.34
N GLU A 163 -7.36 15.89 18.37
CA GLU A 163 -7.81 15.32 17.10
C GLU A 163 -6.65 14.73 16.29
N LEU A 164 -5.53 15.44 16.19
CA LEU A 164 -4.32 14.94 15.52
C LEU A 164 -3.77 13.65 16.16
N LYS A 165 -3.84 13.52 17.50
CA LYS A 165 -3.45 12.29 18.21
C LYS A 165 -4.37 11.12 17.88
N LYS A 166 -5.69 11.34 17.80
CA LYS A 166 -6.64 10.30 17.40
C LYS A 166 -6.37 9.83 15.97
N LEU A 167 -6.16 10.78 15.05
CA LEU A 167 -5.84 10.46 13.66
C LEU A 167 -4.52 9.68 13.56
N ASP A 168 -3.48 10.07 14.28
CA ASP A 168 -2.22 9.31 14.30
C ASP A 168 -2.43 7.88 14.82
N ALA A 169 -3.10 7.73 15.97
CA ALA A 169 -3.39 6.42 16.55
C ALA A 169 -4.23 5.54 15.62
N GLU A 170 -5.21 6.12 14.92
CA GLU A 170 -6.01 5.39 13.94
C GLU A 170 -5.20 5.01 12.70
N SER A 171 -4.28 5.85 12.24
CA SER A 171 -3.44 5.58 11.06
C SER A 171 -2.59 4.32 11.23
N GLN A 172 -2.11 4.05 12.45
CA GLN A 172 -1.22 2.93 12.76
C GLN A 172 -1.84 1.56 12.46
N LYS A 173 -3.18 1.43 12.51
CA LYS A 173 -3.86 0.16 12.21
C LYS A 173 -3.65 -0.29 10.76
N PHE A 174 -3.38 0.63 9.84
CA PHE A 174 -3.17 0.33 8.41
C PHE A 174 -1.76 -0.20 8.11
N ALA A 175 -0.83 -0.15 9.07
CA ALA A 175 0.47 -0.82 8.93
C ALA A 175 0.33 -2.33 8.74
N GLU A 176 -0.73 -2.94 9.29
CA GLU A 176 -1.04 -4.37 9.10
C GLU A 176 -1.36 -4.70 7.64
N LEU A 177 -1.97 -3.78 6.88
CA LEU A 177 -2.23 -3.96 5.46
C LEU A 177 -0.92 -4.02 4.66
N LEU A 178 0.02 -3.12 4.95
CA LEU A 178 1.35 -3.15 4.32
C LEU A 178 2.11 -4.43 4.69
N GLY A 179 2.08 -4.85 5.95
CA GLY A 179 2.69 -6.11 6.39
C GLY A 179 2.08 -7.34 5.71
N ALA A 180 0.77 -7.34 5.50
CA ALA A 180 0.07 -8.40 4.78
C ALA A 180 0.45 -8.42 3.29
N LEU A 181 0.54 -7.26 2.64
CA LEU A 181 0.99 -7.14 1.24
C LEU A 181 2.45 -7.57 1.08
N GLN A 182 3.33 -7.18 1.99
CA GLN A 182 4.73 -7.62 2.01
C GLN A 182 4.87 -9.13 2.19
N SER A 183 3.99 -9.74 2.99
CA SER A 183 3.94 -11.20 3.15
C SER A 183 3.54 -11.87 1.82
N VAL A 184 2.57 -11.31 1.11
CA VAL A 184 2.18 -11.78 -0.24
C VAL A 184 3.34 -11.64 -1.23
N ALA A 185 4.03 -10.49 -1.23
CA ALA A 185 5.18 -10.23 -2.08
C ALA A 185 6.32 -11.24 -1.82
N SER A 186 6.66 -11.45 -0.55
CA SER A 186 7.74 -12.36 -0.16
C SER A 186 7.47 -13.80 -0.61
N GLU A 187 6.22 -14.26 -0.51
CA GLU A 187 5.80 -15.59 -0.99
C GLU A 187 5.85 -15.72 -2.52
N LEU A 188 5.62 -14.63 -3.26
CA LEU A 188 5.77 -14.56 -4.72
C LEU A 188 7.24 -14.56 -5.16
N GLU A 189 8.11 -13.90 -4.40
CA GLU A 189 9.54 -13.77 -4.72
C GLU A 189 10.32 -15.08 -4.50
N GLN A 190 10.00 -15.80 -3.42
CA GLN A 190 10.75 -16.98 -2.99
C GLN A 190 10.51 -18.21 -3.89
N GLU A 191 9.40 -18.25 -4.63
CA GLU A 191 9.01 -19.44 -5.39
C GLU A 191 9.00 -19.22 -6.91
N ASN A 192 9.52 -20.20 -7.64
CA ASN A 192 9.45 -20.25 -9.10
C ASN A 192 8.03 -20.69 -9.57
N LEU A 193 7.06 -19.81 -9.38
CA LEU A 193 5.65 -20.08 -9.66
C LEU A 193 5.34 -20.13 -11.16
N SER A 194 4.57 -21.15 -11.56
CA SER A 194 3.92 -21.21 -12.87
C SER A 194 2.50 -20.65 -12.81
N PHE A 195 1.86 -20.41 -13.96
CA PHE A 195 0.45 -19.96 -13.99
C PHE A 195 -0.51 -20.99 -13.40
N LYS A 196 -0.12 -22.28 -13.37
CA LYS A 196 -0.92 -23.34 -12.75
C LYS A 196 -0.91 -23.22 -11.23
N ASP A 197 0.23 -22.83 -10.66
CA ASP A 197 0.45 -22.74 -9.21
C ASP A 197 -0.21 -21.51 -8.59
N VAL A 198 -0.49 -20.47 -9.38
CA VAL A 198 -1.23 -19.26 -8.96
C VAL A 198 -2.56 -19.62 -8.31
N ARG A 199 -3.25 -20.67 -8.78
CA ARG A 199 -4.55 -21.09 -8.21
C ARG A 199 -4.44 -21.71 -6.83
N THR A 200 -3.29 -22.28 -6.49
CA THR A 200 -3.03 -22.89 -5.18
C THR A 200 -2.29 -21.96 -4.23
N PHE A 201 -1.83 -20.80 -4.71
CA PHE A 201 -1.14 -19.79 -3.91
C PHE A 201 -1.95 -19.32 -2.70
N SER A 202 -3.26 -19.14 -2.85
CA SER A 202 -4.17 -18.76 -1.76
C SER A 202 -4.16 -19.73 -0.57
N LYS A 203 -3.75 -20.99 -0.77
CA LYS A 203 -3.72 -22.03 0.26
C LYS A 203 -2.49 -21.95 1.16
N ARG A 204 -1.53 -21.10 0.83
CA ARG A 204 -0.29 -20.95 1.61
C ARG A 204 -0.58 -20.41 3.00
N ARG A 205 0.15 -20.94 3.98
CA ARG A 205 -0.06 -20.59 5.39
C ARG A 205 0.10 -19.10 5.64
N ALA A 206 1.11 -18.47 5.06
CA ALA A 206 1.34 -17.03 5.19
C ALA A 206 0.15 -16.22 4.66
N ILE A 207 -0.34 -16.53 3.46
CA ILE A 207 -1.46 -15.84 2.82
C ILE A 207 -2.76 -15.99 3.62
N VAL A 208 -3.07 -17.21 4.07
CA VAL A 208 -4.24 -17.48 4.91
C VAL A 208 -4.13 -16.74 6.24
N ALA A 209 -2.94 -16.72 6.86
CA ALA A 209 -2.71 -16.01 8.12
C ALA A 209 -2.86 -14.49 7.96
N SER A 210 -2.26 -13.90 6.92
CA SER A 210 -2.36 -12.46 6.64
C SER A 210 -3.80 -12.06 6.34
N ALA A 211 -4.52 -12.83 5.51
CA ALA A 211 -5.93 -12.56 5.20
C ALA A 211 -6.82 -12.64 6.45
N ARG A 212 -6.60 -13.64 7.31
CA ARG A 212 -7.33 -13.77 8.58
C ARG A 212 -6.99 -12.63 9.54
N ALA A 213 -5.72 -12.29 9.70
CA ALA A 213 -5.29 -11.19 10.58
C ALA A 213 -5.96 -9.86 10.19
N LEU A 214 -5.97 -9.54 8.89
CA LEU A 214 -6.68 -8.36 8.39
C LEU A 214 -8.18 -8.42 8.66
N LYS A 215 -8.80 -9.58 8.40
CA LYS A 215 -10.24 -9.74 8.63
C LYS A 215 -10.60 -9.58 10.10
N ASP A 216 -9.81 -10.13 11.00
CA ASP A 216 -10.03 -10.07 12.45
C ASP A 216 -9.80 -8.64 12.96
N ARG A 217 -8.75 -7.96 12.48
CA ARG A 217 -8.42 -6.58 12.88
C ARG A 217 -9.48 -5.57 12.47
N PHE A 218 -10.04 -5.71 11.27
CA PHE A 218 -11.01 -4.77 10.69
C PHE A 218 -12.45 -5.30 10.74
N ALA A 219 -12.73 -6.32 11.54
CA ALA A 219 -14.03 -6.99 11.57
C ALA A 219 -15.20 -6.03 11.82
N SER A 220 -15.04 -5.07 12.74
CA SER A 220 -16.04 -4.05 13.05
C SER A 220 -16.35 -3.17 11.85
N GLU A 221 -15.34 -2.64 11.18
CA GLU A 221 -15.46 -1.73 10.05
C GLU A 221 -15.94 -2.43 8.77
N LEU A 222 -15.63 -3.72 8.62
CA LEU A 222 -16.12 -4.53 7.51
C LEU A 222 -17.59 -4.93 7.70
N SER A 223 -18.02 -5.20 8.93
CA SER A 223 -19.40 -5.57 9.23
C SER A 223 -20.41 -4.42 9.10
N SER A 224 -19.97 -3.17 9.29
CA SER A 224 -20.84 -1.99 9.21
C SER A 224 -21.14 -1.52 7.78
N ARG A 225 -20.64 -2.23 6.77
CA ARG A 225 -20.85 -1.95 5.34
C ARG A 225 -21.85 -2.88 4.66
N VAL A 226 -22.45 -3.84 5.39
CA VAL A 226 -23.56 -4.69 4.95
C VAL A 226 -24.87 -4.12 5.48
#